data_AF-R7BFS4-F1
#
_entry.id   AF-R7BFS4-F1
#
_cell.length_a   1.000
_cell.length_b   1.000
_cell.length_c   1.000
_cell.angle_alpha   90.00
_cell.angle_beta   90.00
_cell.angle_gamma   90.00
#
_symmetry.space_group_name_H-M   'P 1'
#
loop_
_entity.id
_entity.type
_entity.pdbx_description
1 polymer ?
#
loop_
_entity_poly.entity_id
_entity_poly.type
_entity_poly.pdbx_seq_one_letter_code
_entity_poly.pdbx_strand_id
1 'polypeptide(L)'
;MGEALFYAFFVGIGFGIYYDILRLFRLTVGLDLFFDLLFWVSCSFVTFSYLLIFNNGEIRWIYLVTILVGFLVYILSFGKLFLPIQKTIAKKVKIRLKKFKKVLQLPYLLYYNIKVKFKKPNHKKYEGDEFGKSEQES
;
A
#
# COMPACT_ATOMS: atom_id res chain seq x y z
N MET A 1 22.03 -23.46 -26.13
CA MET A 1 21.75 -23.64 -24.68
C MET A 1 22.29 -22.51 -23.81
N GLY A 2 23.54 -22.03 -24.03
CA GLY A 2 24.13 -20.96 -23.20
C GLY A 2 23.35 -19.64 -23.20
N GLU A 3 22.84 -19.20 -24.35
CA GLU A 3 22.07 -17.94 -24.46
C GLU A 3 20.81 -17.95 -23.58
N ALA A 4 20.07 -19.05 -23.59
CA ALA A 4 18.89 -19.23 -22.73
C ALA A 4 19.24 -19.41 -21.24
N LEU A 5 20.50 -19.63 -20.86
CA LEU A 5 20.90 -19.58 -19.45
C LEU A 5 21.28 -18.15 -19.08
N PHE A 6 21.92 -17.42 -19.99
CA PHE A 6 22.25 -16.02 -19.81
C PHE A 6 21.00 -15.16 -19.63
N TYR A 7 20.00 -15.30 -20.51
CA TYR A 7 18.73 -14.57 -20.34
C TYR A 7 17.99 -14.96 -19.05
N ALA A 8 18.00 -16.25 -18.67
CA ALA A 8 17.40 -16.73 -17.42
C ALA A 8 18.03 -16.06 -16.19
N PHE A 9 19.36 -15.88 -16.21
CA PHE A 9 20.08 -15.18 -15.15
C PHE A 9 19.64 -13.72 -15.03
N PHE A 10 19.52 -13.01 -16.16
CA PHE A 10 19.03 -11.61 -16.18
C PHE A 10 17.57 -11.49 -15.76
N VAL A 11 16.71 -12.45 -16.12
CA VAL A 11 15.33 -12.52 -15.61
C VAL A 11 15.33 -12.64 -14.09
N GLY A 12 16.21 -13.47 -13.52
CA GLY A 12 16.42 -13.56 -12.07
C GLY A 12 16.83 -12.23 -11.42
N ILE A 13 17.77 -11.50 -12.03
CA ILE A 13 18.15 -10.15 -11.59
C ILE A 13 16.96 -9.19 -11.67
N GLY A 14 16.19 -9.24 -12.76
CA GLY A 14 14.98 -8.44 -12.97
C GLY A 14 13.94 -8.68 -11.87
N PHE A 15 13.73 -9.93 -11.45
CA PHE A 15 12.88 -10.25 -10.30
C PHE A 15 13.39 -9.63 -8.99
N GLY A 16 14.70 -9.52 -8.83
CA GLY A 16 15.30 -8.85 -7.69
C GLY A 16 14.94 -7.37 -7.63
N ILE A 17 15.11 -6.66 -8.76
CA ILE A 17 14.73 -5.25 -8.90
C ILE A 17 13.23 -5.07 -8.66
N TYR A 18 12.42 -5.91 -9.28
CA TYR A 18 10.98 -5.88 -9.13
C TYR A 18 10.54 -6.09 -7.67
N TYR A 19 11.15 -7.04 -6.98
CA TYR A 19 10.90 -7.31 -5.57
C TYR A 19 11.22 -6.10 -4.68
N ASP A 20 12.34 -5.40 -4.92
CA ASP A 20 12.68 -4.19 -4.16
C ASP A 20 11.68 -3.05 -4.38
N ILE A 21 11.19 -2.87 -5.61
CA ILE A 21 10.14 -1.89 -5.93
C ILE A 21 8.87 -2.21 -5.14
N LEU A 22 8.41 -3.46 -5.18
CA LEU A 22 7.23 -3.89 -4.42
C LEU A 22 7.45 -3.73 -2.91
N ARG A 23 8.66 -4.00 -2.40
CA ARG A 23 9.00 -3.79 -0.99
C ARG A 23 8.86 -2.31 -0.58
N LEU A 24 9.23 -1.36 -1.43
CA LEU A 24 9.05 0.07 -1.18
C LEU A 24 7.57 0.47 -1.13
N PHE A 25 6.77 -0.03 -2.06
CA PHE A 25 5.32 0.19 -2.06
C PHE A 25 4.64 -0.47 -0.85
N ARG A 26 5.08 -1.65 -0.45
CA ARG A 26 4.58 -2.37 0.73
C ARG A 26 4.75 -1.55 2.02
N LEU A 27 5.94 -1.00 2.24
CA LEU A 27 6.24 -0.11 3.39
C LEU A 27 5.37 1.16 3.41
N THR A 28 4.86 1.57 2.25
CA THR A 28 4.06 2.78 2.06
C THR A 28 2.58 2.49 2.33
N VAL A 29 2.01 1.48 1.67
CA VAL A 29 0.56 1.27 1.63
C VAL A 29 0.05 0.34 2.74
N GLY A 30 0.90 -0.55 3.27
CA GLY A 30 0.54 -1.48 4.35
C GLY A 30 -0.38 -2.63 3.91
N LEU A 31 -0.33 -3.03 2.63
CA LEU A 31 -1.08 -4.15 2.07
C LEU A 31 -0.13 -5.33 1.76
N ASP A 32 0.48 -5.87 2.80
CA ASP A 32 1.57 -6.85 2.67
C ASP A 32 1.17 -8.09 1.86
N LEU A 33 -0.01 -8.65 2.14
CA LEU A 33 -0.54 -9.83 1.43
C LEU A 33 -0.79 -9.58 -0.06
N PHE A 34 -1.28 -8.38 -0.42
CA PHE A 34 -1.55 -8.04 -1.82
C PHE A 34 -0.26 -7.97 -2.62
N PHE A 35 0.79 -7.32 -2.08
CA PHE A 35 2.07 -7.22 -2.76
C PHE A 35 2.81 -8.56 -2.84
N ASP A 36 2.71 -9.39 -1.79
CA ASP A 36 3.28 -10.73 -1.82
C ASP A 36 2.58 -11.58 -2.91
N LEU A 37 1.25 -11.55 -2.98
CA LEU A 37 0.50 -12.27 -4.02
C LEU A 37 0.80 -11.73 -5.43
N LEU A 38 0.87 -10.41 -5.60
CA LEU A 38 1.21 -9.77 -6.87
C LEU A 38 2.62 -10.16 -7.33
N PHE A 39 3.58 -10.26 -6.41
CA PHE A 39 4.92 -10.71 -6.72
C PHE A 39 4.92 -12.15 -7.22
N TRP A 40 4.32 -13.08 -6.47
CA TRP A 40 4.31 -14.50 -6.83
C TRP A 40 3.60 -14.78 -8.15
N VAL A 41 2.43 -14.17 -8.37
CA VAL A 41 1.68 -14.33 -9.63
C VAL A 41 2.47 -13.78 -10.81
N SER A 42 3.04 -12.58 -10.68
CA SER A 42 3.86 -12.00 -11.75
C SER A 42 5.12 -12.81 -12.03
N CYS A 43 5.81 -13.29 -10.98
CA CYS A 43 7.02 -14.08 -11.10
C CYS A 43 6.74 -15.43 -11.78
N SER A 44 5.64 -16.09 -11.40
CA SER A 44 5.16 -17.31 -12.04
C SER A 44 4.84 -17.07 -13.52
N PHE A 45 4.10 -16.01 -13.84
CA PHE A 45 3.72 -15.70 -15.22
C PHE A 45 4.94 -15.42 -16.11
N VAL A 46 5.92 -14.64 -15.63
CA VAL A 46 7.15 -14.34 -16.36
C VAL A 46 8.02 -15.58 -16.53
N THR A 47 8.17 -16.39 -15.48
CA THR A 47 8.94 -17.65 -15.54
C THR A 47 8.30 -18.65 -16.51
N PHE A 48 6.97 -18.73 -16.50
CA PHE A 48 6.22 -19.59 -17.42
C PHE A 48 6.36 -19.12 -18.87
N SER A 49 6.21 -17.81 -19.12
CA SER A 49 6.42 -17.21 -20.44
C SER A 49 7.84 -17.46 -20.95
N TYR A 50 8.84 -17.38 -20.06
CA TYR A 50 10.23 -17.70 -20.39
C TYR A 50 10.41 -19.15 -20.85
N LEU A 51 9.82 -20.10 -20.12
CA LEU A 51 9.88 -21.53 -20.47
C LEU A 51 9.16 -21.83 -21.79
N LEU A 52 8.06 -21.14 -22.09
CA LEU A 52 7.36 -21.26 -23.38
C LEU A 52 8.25 -20.82 -24.55
N ILE A 53 8.95 -19.69 -24.43
CA ILE A 53 9.76 -19.15 -25.52
C ILE A 53 11.01 -20.00 -25.79
N PHE A 54 11.72 -20.40 -24.73
CA PHE A 54 13.05 -21.01 -24.88
C PHE A 54 13.04 -22.54 -24.83
N ASN A 55 11.98 -23.15 -24.32
CA ASN A 55 11.93 -24.58 -24.10
C ASN A 55 10.58 -25.21 -24.48
N ASN A 56 9.79 -24.54 -25.34
CA ASN A 56 8.46 -24.99 -25.78
C ASN A 56 7.52 -25.39 -24.62
N GLY A 57 7.70 -24.80 -23.44
CA GLY A 57 6.89 -25.07 -22.25
C GLY A 57 7.33 -26.29 -21.43
N GLU A 58 8.39 -27.00 -21.81
CA GLU A 58 8.93 -28.08 -20.99
C GLU A 58 9.65 -27.52 -19.76
N ILE A 59 9.41 -28.11 -18.60
CA ILE A 59 9.97 -27.64 -17.33
C ILE A 59 11.36 -28.24 -17.16
N ARG A 60 12.40 -27.50 -17.54
CA ARG A 60 13.79 -27.86 -17.27
C ARG A 60 14.32 -27.14 -16.03
N TRP A 61 14.68 -27.93 -15.03
CA TRP A 61 15.19 -27.46 -13.74
C TRP A 61 16.38 -26.51 -13.86
N ILE A 62 17.22 -26.68 -14.87
CA ILE A 62 18.40 -25.83 -15.05
C ILE A 62 18.02 -24.35 -15.20
N TYR A 63 16.94 -24.03 -15.93
CA TYR A 63 16.50 -22.64 -16.10
C TYR A 63 15.95 -22.07 -14.79
N LEU A 64 15.20 -22.86 -14.03
CA LEU A 64 14.67 -22.46 -12.73
C LEU A 64 15.81 -22.17 -11.74
N VAL A 65 16.81 -23.04 -11.69
CA VAL A 65 18.01 -22.85 -10.85
C VAL A 65 18.76 -21.59 -11.28
N THR A 66 18.95 -21.36 -12.58
CA THR A 66 19.66 -20.17 -13.06
C THR A 66 18.92 -18.87 -12.75
N ILE A 67 17.59 -18.83 -12.87
CA ILE A 67 16.76 -17.69 -12.45
C ILE A 67 16.93 -17.45 -10.95
N LEU A 68 16.86 -18.51 -10.14
CA LEU A 68 17.01 -18.42 -8.68
C LEU A 68 18.40 -17.92 -8.29
N VAL A 69 19.46 -18.39 -8.96
CA VAL A 69 20.83 -17.90 -8.77
C VAL A 69 20.94 -16.41 -9.13
N GLY A 70 20.38 -15.97 -10.25
CA GLY A 70 20.39 -14.54 -10.63
C GLY A 70 19.67 -13.66 -9.59
N PHE A 71 18.53 -14.14 -9.09
CA PHE A 71 17.78 -13.48 -8.03
C PHE A 71 18.56 -13.39 -6.71
N LEU A 72 19.20 -14.50 -6.28
CA LEU A 72 20.04 -14.53 -5.10
C LEU A 72 21.25 -13.58 -5.21
N VAL A 73 21.93 -13.59 -6.36
CA VAL A 73 23.06 -12.69 -6.62
C VAL A 73 22.62 -11.24 -6.49
N TYR A 74 21.44 -10.88 -7.00
CA TYR A 74 20.89 -9.55 -6.82
C TYR A 74 20.61 -9.24 -5.34
N ILE A 75 19.89 -10.10 -4.62
CA ILE A 75 19.54 -9.87 -3.20
C ILE A 75 20.78 -9.79 -2.31
N LEU A 76 21.79 -10.63 -2.54
CA LEU A 76 23.02 -10.61 -1.74
C LEU A 76 23.87 -9.36 -2.03
N SER A 77 23.94 -8.94 -3.29
CA SER A 77 24.65 -7.73 -3.70
C SER A 77 23.98 -6.45 -3.18
N PHE A 78 22.67 -6.33 -3.39
CA PHE A 78 21.90 -5.14 -3.02
C PHE A 78 21.43 -5.14 -1.56
N GLY A 79 21.25 -6.30 -0.94
CA GLY A 79 20.78 -6.45 0.44
C GLY A 79 21.70 -5.77 1.47
N LYS A 80 23.02 -5.71 1.21
CA LYS A 80 23.96 -4.97 2.07
C LYS A 80 23.86 -3.45 1.92
N LEU A 81 23.53 -2.95 0.72
CA LEU A 81 23.45 -1.52 0.42
C LEU A 81 22.08 -0.90 0.73
N PHE A 82 20.99 -1.66 0.60
CA PHE A 82 19.63 -1.11 0.68
C PHE A 82 19.03 -1.04 2.08
N LEU A 83 19.55 -1.76 3.08
CA LEU A 83 19.04 -1.71 4.46
C LEU A 83 19.01 -0.29 5.08
N PRO A 84 20.08 0.54 4.98
CA PRO A 84 20.03 1.91 5.49
C PRO A 84 19.14 2.85 4.65
N ILE A 85 19.07 2.61 3.34
CA ILE A 85 18.32 3.44 2.40
C ILE A 85 16.81 3.21 2.58
N GLN A 86 16.37 1.96 2.71
CA GLN A 86 14.96 1.61 2.95
C GLN A 86 14.44 2.21 4.24
N LYS A 87 15.22 2.22 5.33
CA LYS A 87 14.82 2.87 6.60
C LYS A 87 14.62 4.38 6.44
N THR A 88 15.47 5.03 5.65
CA THR A 88 15.40 6.49 5.41
C THR A 88 14.20 6.86 4.54
N ILE A 89 13.98 6.11 3.46
CA ILE A 89 12.84 6.30 2.56
C ILE A 89 11.54 6.00 3.30
N ALA A 90 11.46 4.90 4.05
CA ALA A 90 10.29 4.54 4.83
C ALA A 90 9.90 5.65 5.83
N LYS A 91 10.88 6.27 6.52
CA LYS A 91 10.60 7.42 7.40
C LYS A 91 10.01 8.61 6.63
N LYS A 92 10.61 9.00 5.50
CA LYS A 92 10.12 10.12 4.68
C LYS A 92 8.72 9.87 4.13
N VAL A 93 8.47 8.66 3.63
CA VAL A 93 7.18 8.29 3.06
C VAL A 93 6.10 8.20 4.12
N LYS A 94 6.40 7.64 5.30
CA LYS A 94 5.46 7.60 6.44
C LYS A 94 5.05 9.00 6.92
N ILE A 95 5.95 9.98 6.85
CA ILE A 95 5.63 11.40 7.12
C ILE A 95 4.68 11.96 6.06
N ARG A 96 4.95 11.71 4.77
CA ARG A 96 4.08 12.16 3.67
C ARG A 96 2.68 11.55 3.77
N LEU A 97 2.57 10.26 4.06
CA LEU A 97 1.27 9.59 4.24
C LEU A 97 0.50 10.08 5.46
N LYS A 98 1.16 10.35 6.59
CA LYS A 98 0.51 10.96 7.76
C LYS A 98 -0.08 12.32 7.42
N LYS A 99 0.63 13.15 6.64
CA LYS A 99 0.09 14.42 6.14
C LYS A 99 -1.12 14.18 5.25
N PHE A 100 -1.04 13.23 4.32
CA PHE A 100 -2.15 12.94 3.40
C PHE A 100 -3.41 12.43 4.12
N LYS A 101 -3.27 11.53 5.11
CA LYS A 101 -4.39 11.09 5.96
C LYS A 101 -5.04 12.25 6.73
N LYS A 102 -4.24 13.19 7.26
CA LYS A 102 -4.78 14.40 7.90
C LYS A 102 -5.55 15.29 6.92
N VAL A 103 -5.03 15.47 5.71
CA VAL A 103 -5.71 16.22 4.64
C VAL A 103 -7.03 15.54 4.26
N LEU A 104 -7.09 14.22 4.25
CA LEU A 104 -8.33 13.47 3.96
C LEU A 104 -9.34 13.48 5.12
N GLN A 105 -8.88 13.60 6.37
CA GLN A 105 -9.75 13.69 7.56
C GLN A 105 -10.42 15.06 7.71
N LEU A 106 -9.82 16.13 7.18
CA LEU A 106 -10.38 17.48 7.17
C LEU A 106 -11.75 17.59 6.47
N PRO A 107 -11.96 17.09 5.23
CA PRO A 107 -13.26 17.13 4.58
C PRO A 107 -14.29 16.24 5.28
N TYR A 108 -13.88 15.12 5.88
CA TYR A 108 -14.77 14.27 6.67
C TYR A 108 -15.29 14.98 7.93
N LEU A 109 -14.40 15.69 8.65
CA LEU A 109 -14.78 16.51 9.81
C LEU A 109 -15.64 17.71 9.42
N LEU A 110 -15.34 18.37 8.29
CA LEU A 110 -16.16 19.44 7.72
C LEU A 110 -17.57 18.94 7.37
N TYR A 111 -17.67 17.79 6.70
CA TYR A 111 -18.95 17.16 6.38
C TYR A 111 -19.75 16.82 7.63
N TYR A 112 -19.12 16.21 8.65
CA TYR A 112 -19.78 15.91 9.92
C TYR A 112 -20.24 17.19 10.64
N ASN A 113 -19.42 18.23 10.70
CA ASN A 113 -19.80 19.51 11.31
C ASN A 113 -20.95 20.20 10.57
N ILE A 114 -20.95 20.21 9.23
CA ILE A 114 -22.06 20.78 8.44
C ILE A 114 -23.34 19.99 8.67
N LYS A 115 -23.26 18.65 8.71
CA LYS A 115 -24.42 17.77 8.95
C LYS A 115 -24.99 17.92 10.36
N VAL A 116 -24.14 18.06 11.38
CA VAL A 116 -24.56 18.33 12.76
C VAL A 116 -25.18 19.72 12.89
N LYS A 117 -24.62 20.74 12.21
CA LYS A 117 -25.16 22.11 12.20
C LYS A 117 -26.52 22.21 11.49
N PHE A 118 -26.77 21.33 10.51
CA PHE A 118 -28.09 21.16 9.88
C PHE A 118 -29.07 20.32 10.71
N LYS A 119 -28.59 19.50 11.66
CA LYS A 119 -29.41 18.63 12.50
C LYS A 119 -29.65 19.25 13.89
N LYS A 120 -30.39 20.39 13.87
CA LYS A 120 -31.19 21.05 14.95
C LYS A 120 -30.55 22.21 15.75
N PRO A 121 -31.36 23.21 16.21
CA PRO A 121 -32.82 23.12 16.44
C PRO A 121 -33.67 24.25 15.83
N ASN A 122 -34.89 23.91 15.37
CA ASN A 122 -36.00 24.86 15.35
C ASN A 122 -37.21 24.22 16.04
N HIS A 123 -37.44 24.61 17.30
CA HIS A 123 -38.76 25.02 17.75
C HIS A 123 -38.60 25.82 19.05
N LYS A 124 -38.78 27.14 18.97
CA LYS A 124 -39.15 27.98 20.10
C LYS A 124 -40.68 28.15 20.11
N LYS A 125 -41.16 28.52 21.30
CA LYS A 125 -42.46 29.10 21.70
C LYS A 125 -43.64 28.16 22.01
N TYR A 126 -44.06 28.21 23.28
CA TYR A 126 -45.30 28.89 23.67
C TYR A 126 -45.03 29.82 24.87
N GLU A 127 -45.30 31.12 24.69
CA GLU A 127 -45.60 32.11 25.73
C GLU A 127 -47.12 32.26 25.72
N GLY A 128 -47.75 32.38 26.89
CA GLY A 128 -49.10 32.95 27.01
C GLY A 128 -49.97 32.31 28.10
N ASP A 129 -50.10 33.06 29.20
CA ASP A 129 -51.37 33.29 29.90
C ASP A 129 -51.89 32.24 30.90
N GLU A 130 -51.44 32.34 32.16
CA GLU A 130 -52.38 32.37 33.29
C GLU A 130 -52.00 33.50 34.25
N PHE A 131 -52.64 34.65 34.00
CA PHE A 131 -53.32 35.52 34.96
C PHE A 131 -52.81 35.62 36.40
N GLY A 132 -52.52 36.87 36.77
CA GLY A 132 -52.23 37.27 38.13
C GLY A 132 -53.33 36.99 39.14
N LYS A 133 -52.88 36.64 40.34
CA LYS A 133 -53.33 37.12 41.64
C LYS A 133 -52.02 37.52 42.36
N SER A 134 -51.69 38.80 42.56
CA SER A 134 -52.16 39.64 43.69
C SER A 134 -52.38 38.78 44.94
N GLU A 135 -51.68 38.89 46.06
CA GLU A 135 -51.23 40.02 46.86
C GLU A 135 -50.47 39.37 48.04
N GLN A 136 -49.31 39.88 48.44
CA GLN A 136 -49.08 40.50 49.75
C GLN A 136 -49.09 39.58 51.00
N GLU A 137 -48.01 39.77 51.76
CA GLU A 137 -47.89 39.73 53.22
C GLU A 137 -47.69 38.39 53.97
N SER A 138 -46.51 38.36 54.60
CA SER A 138 -46.17 37.84 55.94
C SER A 138 -46.03 36.34 56.18
#